data_AF-A0A6V7VAP9-F1
#
_entry.id   AF-A0A6V7VAP9-F1
#
_cell.length_a   1.000
_cell.length_b   1.000
_cell.length_c   1.000
_cell.angle_alpha   90.00
_cell.angle_beta   90.00
_cell.angle_gamma   90.00
#
_symmetry.space_group_name_H-M   'P 1'
#
loop_
_entity.id
_entity.type
_entity.pdbx_description
1 polymer ?
#
loop_
_entity_poly.entity_id
_entity_poly.type
_entity_poly.pdbx_seq_one_letter_code
_entity_poly.pdbx_strand_id
1 'polypeptide(L)'
;MLYYPNWHVVAKYLFKLVLFATMIALTSSFYQDNGNRVHFTYDYEDSTSLDFYLVGDIGGMEILDEQKNPINHAPSKGQMMVAERMKELIGNTKLFGEKFFPEFVLSLGDNFYDSGISLKDADERFLKTFYKAYGGIGLQWITLAGNSLLNIMYIVTI
;
A
#
# COMPACT_ATOMS: atom_id res chain seq x y z
N MET A 1 -6.42 14.77 -38.22
CA MET A 1 -6.01 14.03 -37.01
C MET A 1 -5.31 15.02 -36.10
N LEU A 2 -5.98 15.48 -35.03
CA LEU A 2 -5.45 16.49 -34.11
C LEU A 2 -4.43 15.82 -33.19
N TYR A 3 -3.15 16.06 -33.44
CA TYR A 3 -2.06 15.61 -32.57
C TYR A 3 -1.92 16.63 -31.43
N TYR A 4 -2.27 16.22 -30.21
CA TYR A 4 -2.04 17.02 -29.00
C TYR A 4 -0.69 16.61 -28.40
N PRO A 5 0.38 17.40 -28.60
CA PRO A 5 1.74 17.01 -28.20
C PRO A 5 1.92 16.85 -26.68
N ASN A 6 0.96 17.28 -25.87
CA ASN A 6 1.05 17.30 -24.40
C ASN A 6 -0.01 16.42 -23.71
N TRP A 7 -0.59 15.42 -24.40
CA TRP A 7 -1.64 14.58 -23.80
C TRP A 7 -1.17 13.85 -22.53
N HIS A 8 0.11 13.50 -22.44
CA HIS A 8 0.72 12.91 -21.23
C HIS A 8 0.65 13.85 -20.02
N VAL A 9 0.77 15.16 -20.25
CA VAL A 9 0.68 16.18 -19.19
C VAL A 9 -0.76 16.30 -18.69
N VAL A 10 -1.73 16.32 -19.61
CA VAL A 10 -3.16 16.34 -19.27
C VAL A 10 -3.57 15.08 -18.52
N ALA A 11 -3.15 13.90 -19.00
CA ALA A 11 -3.40 12.63 -18.34
C ALA A 11 -2.78 12.57 -16.94
N LYS A 12 -1.57 13.13 -16.75
CA LYS A 12 -0.92 13.25 -15.45
C LYS A 12 -1.74 14.10 -14.48
N TYR A 13 -2.17 15.29 -14.87
CA TYR A 13 -2.95 16.15 -13.99
C TYR A 13 -4.36 15.61 -13.75
N LEU A 14 -4.97 14.97 -14.74
CA LEU A 14 -6.26 14.29 -14.57
C LEU A 14 -6.15 13.11 -13.62
N PHE A 15 -5.10 12.30 -13.74
CA PHE A 15 -4.86 11.18 -12.81
C PHE A 15 -4.60 11.70 -11.40
N LYS A 16 -3.76 12.74 -11.23
CA LYS A 16 -3.55 13.40 -9.93
C LYS A 16 -4.86 13.95 -9.35
N LEU A 17 -5.69 14.59 -10.18
CA LEU A 17 -6.99 15.12 -9.76
C LEU A 17 -7.95 14.01 -9.35
N VAL A 18 -8.01 12.92 -10.12
CA VAL A 18 -8.86 11.77 -9.80
C VAL A 18 -8.39 11.09 -8.53
N LEU A 19 -7.08 10.89 -8.36
CA LEU A 19 -6.49 10.30 -7.16
C LEU A 19 -6.72 11.19 -5.92
N PHE A 20 -6.56 12.49 -6.08
CA PHE A 20 -6.84 13.48 -5.03
C PHE A 20 -8.34 13.52 -4.69
N ALA A 21 -9.22 13.51 -5.69
CA ALA A 21 -10.66 13.50 -5.51
C ALA A 21 -11.15 12.20 -4.87
N THR A 22 -10.59 11.04 -5.24
CA THR A 22 -10.92 9.78 -4.58
C THR A 22 -10.39 9.76 -3.15
N MET A 23 -9.20 10.28 -2.88
CA MET A 23 -8.70 10.42 -1.50
C MET A 23 -9.55 11.38 -0.65
N ILE A 24 -10.05 12.49 -1.21
CA ILE A 24 -11.01 13.39 -0.52
C ILE A 24 -12.36 12.69 -0.30
N ALA A 25 -12.87 11.99 -1.31
CA ALA A 25 -14.14 11.26 -1.20
C ALA A 25 -14.06 10.17 -0.12
N LEU A 26 -12.93 9.46 -0.06
CA LEU A 26 -12.67 8.44 0.96
C LEU A 26 -12.53 9.10 2.34
N THR A 27 -11.72 10.15 2.50
CA THR A 27 -11.57 10.83 3.80
C THR A 27 -12.84 11.51 4.29
N SER A 28 -13.68 12.06 3.40
CA SER A 28 -14.98 12.64 3.77
C SER A 28 -16.00 11.57 4.21
N SER A 29 -15.90 10.34 3.70
CA SER A 29 -16.69 9.20 4.20
C SER A 29 -16.22 8.70 5.58
N PHE A 30 -14.96 8.93 5.96
CA PHE A 30 -14.46 8.73 7.32
C PHE A 30 -14.75 9.92 8.26
N TYR A 31 -15.21 11.06 7.73
CA TYR A 31 -15.37 12.32 8.46
C TYR A 31 -16.69 12.43 9.25
N GLN A 32 -17.45 11.33 9.39
CA GLN A 32 -18.60 11.26 10.30
C GLN A 32 -18.22 10.64 11.65
N ASP A 33 -17.11 11.05 12.27
CA ASP A 33 -16.94 10.84 13.72
C ASP A 33 -16.02 11.90 14.39
N ASN A 34 -16.62 12.69 15.28
CA ASN A 34 -16.02 13.41 16.43
C ASN A 34 -14.76 14.30 16.28
N GLY A 35 -14.88 15.40 15.51
CA GLY A 35 -14.42 16.72 15.98
C GLY A 35 -12.91 17.05 16.00
N ASN A 36 -12.00 16.13 15.69
CA ASN A 36 -10.56 16.42 15.58
C ASN A 36 -10.15 16.61 14.12
N ARG A 37 -9.89 17.86 13.72
CA ARG A 37 -9.40 18.18 12.36
C ARG A 37 -7.96 17.71 12.19
N VAL A 38 -7.76 16.65 11.41
CA VAL A 38 -6.44 16.31 10.86
C VAL A 38 -6.24 17.15 9.59
N HIS A 39 -5.27 18.06 9.63
CA HIS A 39 -4.91 18.90 8.49
C HIS A 39 -3.80 18.21 7.70
N PHE A 40 -4.13 17.72 6.51
CA PHE A 40 -3.13 17.16 5.59
C PHE A 40 -2.61 18.30 4.71
N THR A 41 -1.41 18.77 5.00
CA THR A 41 -0.65 19.67 4.13
C THR A 41 0.33 18.81 3.34
N TYR A 42 0.16 18.74 2.03
CA TYR A 42 1.12 18.12 1.11
C TYR A 42 1.75 19.21 0.26
N ASP A 43 3.03 19.50 0.50
CA ASP A 43 3.84 20.38 -0.35
C ASP A 43 4.29 19.60 -1.58
N TYR A 44 3.60 19.82 -2.70
CA TYR A 44 3.91 19.22 -3.99
C TYR A 44 4.66 20.22 -4.90
N GLU A 45 5.61 20.97 -4.36
CA GLU A 45 6.24 22.07 -5.13
C GLU A 45 7.50 21.67 -5.91
N ASP A 46 8.22 20.60 -5.54
CA ASP A 46 9.56 20.35 -6.12
C ASP A 46 9.72 19.06 -6.95
N SER A 47 8.71 18.18 -7.04
CA SER A 47 8.83 16.90 -7.76
C SER A 47 8.16 16.89 -9.14
N THR A 48 8.93 16.60 -10.19
CA THR A 48 8.44 16.37 -11.56
C THR A 48 7.75 15.00 -11.73
N SER A 49 7.92 14.08 -10.79
CA SER A 49 7.46 12.68 -10.87
C SER A 49 6.66 12.28 -9.61
N LEU A 50 5.78 11.29 -9.74
CA LEU A 50 5.10 10.65 -8.62
C LEU A 50 5.53 9.20 -8.64
N ASP A 51 6.43 8.85 -7.73
CA ASP A 51 6.97 7.50 -7.62
C ASP A 51 6.27 6.79 -6.47
N PHE A 52 5.78 5.57 -6.73
CA PHE A 52 5.18 4.74 -5.69
C PHE A 52 5.31 3.27 -6.07
N TYR A 53 5.20 2.39 -5.09
CA TYR A 53 5.03 0.96 -5.34
C TYR A 53 3.56 0.59 -5.47
N LEU A 54 3.25 -0.28 -6.43
CA LEU A 54 1.97 -0.95 -6.52
C LEU A 54 2.19 -2.44 -6.27
N VAL A 55 1.63 -2.96 -5.18
CA VAL A 55 1.78 -4.37 -4.76
C VAL A 55 0.43 -4.97 -4.43
N GLY A 56 0.31 -6.28 -4.47
CA GLY A 56 -0.89 -7.03 -4.10
C GLY A 56 -0.51 -8.43 -3.65
N ASP A 57 -1.45 -9.14 -3.05
CA ASP A 57 -1.26 -10.54 -2.62
C ASP A 57 -0.07 -10.70 -1.66
N ILE A 58 0.08 -9.73 -0.76
CA ILE A 58 1.20 -9.64 0.21
C ILE A 58 0.89 -10.33 1.54
N GLY A 59 -0.11 -11.22 1.56
CA GLY A 59 -0.68 -11.78 2.78
C GLY A 59 0.17 -12.76 3.58
N GLY A 60 1.37 -13.07 3.08
CA GLY A 60 2.24 -14.06 3.69
C GLY A 60 1.65 -15.46 3.57
N MET A 61 1.83 -16.27 4.62
CA MET A 61 1.29 -17.62 4.68
C MET A 61 0.88 -18.00 6.11
N GLU A 62 -0.17 -18.82 6.22
CA GLU A 62 -0.50 -19.53 7.44
C GLU A 62 0.34 -20.81 7.52
N ILE A 63 0.91 -21.05 8.70
CA ILE A 63 1.57 -22.31 9.02
C ILE A 63 0.56 -23.12 9.79
N LEU A 64 0.21 -24.28 9.25
CA LEU A 64 -0.82 -25.15 9.79
C LEU A 64 -0.20 -26.33 10.55
N ASP A 65 -0.92 -26.85 11.54
CA ASP A 65 -0.63 -28.14 12.14
C ASP A 65 -1.03 -29.32 11.23
N GLU A 66 -0.82 -30.56 11.70
CA GLU A 66 -1.19 -31.77 10.97
C GLU A 66 -2.70 -31.89 10.71
N GLN A 67 -3.53 -31.24 11.53
CA GLN A 67 -4.98 -31.20 11.42
C GLN A 67 -5.47 -30.01 10.58
N LYS A 68 -4.55 -29.24 9.97
CA LYS A 68 -4.81 -28.03 9.16
C LYS A 68 -5.34 -26.83 9.96
N ASN A 69 -5.10 -26.76 11.26
CA ASN A 69 -5.40 -25.57 12.05
C ASN A 69 -4.24 -24.57 11.97
N PRO A 70 -4.49 -23.25 11.87
CA PRO A 70 -3.44 -22.24 11.90
C PRO A 70 -2.76 -22.22 13.27
N ILE A 71 -1.44 -22.41 13.28
CA ILE A 71 -0.61 -22.35 14.49
C ILE A 71 0.38 -21.19 14.48
N ASN A 72 0.67 -20.63 13.30
CA ASN A 72 1.57 -19.49 13.18
C ASN A 72 1.36 -18.77 11.84
N HIS A 73 1.90 -17.55 11.74
CA HIS A 73 1.92 -16.79 10.49
C HIS A 73 3.32 -16.28 10.23
N ALA A 74 3.68 -16.23 8.95
CA ALA A 74 4.98 -15.75 8.54
C ALA A 74 4.92 -15.14 7.14
N PRO A 75 5.91 -14.31 6.78
CA PRO A 75 6.04 -13.88 5.41
C PRO A 75 6.37 -15.06 4.51
N SER A 76 5.79 -15.08 3.32
CA SER A 76 6.19 -16.07 2.31
C SER A 76 7.57 -15.74 1.77
N LYS A 77 8.26 -16.73 1.18
CA LYS A 77 9.54 -16.48 0.50
C LYS A 77 9.40 -15.41 -0.60
N GLY A 78 8.29 -15.45 -1.35
CA GLY A 78 8.01 -14.46 -2.39
C GLY A 78 7.86 -13.05 -1.81
N GLN A 79 7.13 -12.93 -0.70
CA GLN A 79 6.96 -11.65 0.01
C GLN A 79 8.30 -11.06 0.46
N MET A 80 9.18 -11.89 1.03
CA MET A 80 10.53 -11.46 1.43
C MET A 80 11.36 -11.00 0.23
N MET A 81 11.29 -11.72 -0.90
CA MET A 81 12.00 -11.33 -2.12
C MET A 81 11.50 -9.99 -2.68
N VAL A 82 10.19 -9.76 -2.66
CA VAL A 82 9.60 -8.47 -3.06
C VAL A 82 10.07 -7.35 -2.12
N ALA A 83 10.04 -7.57 -0.80
CA ALA A 83 10.45 -6.58 0.18
C ALA A 83 11.93 -6.17 0.01
N GLU A 84 12.82 -7.15 -0.16
CA GLU A 84 14.24 -6.88 -0.41
C GLU A 84 14.43 -6.15 -1.73
N ARG A 85 13.72 -6.57 -2.79
CA ARG A 85 13.80 -5.88 -4.07
C ARG A 85 13.31 -4.44 -4.00
N MET A 86 12.26 -4.16 -3.23
CA MET A 86 11.80 -2.79 -3.00
C MET A 86 12.94 -1.95 -2.37
N LYS A 87 13.54 -2.42 -1.28
CA LYS A 87 14.65 -1.70 -0.63
C LYS A 87 15.82 -1.43 -1.58
N GLU A 88 16.19 -2.43 -2.39
CA GLU A 88 17.27 -2.30 -3.36
C GLU A 88 17.01 -1.23 -4.41
N LEU A 89 15.77 -1.07 -4.88
CA LEU A 89 15.43 -0.16 -5.98
C LEU A 89 15.49 1.32 -5.56
N ILE A 90 15.14 1.63 -4.31
CA ILE A 90 15.06 2.99 -3.78
C ILE A 90 16.43 3.67 -3.89
N GLY A 91 16.49 4.78 -4.63
CA GLY A 91 17.69 5.59 -4.85
C GLY A 91 18.78 4.99 -5.74
N ASN A 92 18.68 3.70 -6.07
CA ASN A 92 19.67 2.97 -6.87
C ASN A 92 19.21 2.69 -8.30
N THR A 93 17.90 2.68 -8.54
CA THR A 93 17.34 2.50 -9.89
C THR A 93 16.99 3.84 -10.51
N LYS A 94 17.12 3.92 -11.84
CA LYS A 94 16.58 5.05 -12.60
C LYS A 94 15.34 4.63 -13.38
N LEU A 95 14.25 5.37 -13.23
CA LEU A 95 13.05 5.27 -14.05
C LEU A 95 12.95 6.55 -14.87
N PHE A 96 12.79 6.42 -16.19
CA PHE A 96 12.70 7.56 -17.10
C PHE A 96 13.85 8.59 -17.00
N GLY A 97 15.04 8.14 -16.57
CA GLY A 97 16.24 8.96 -16.43
C GLY A 97 16.43 9.60 -15.04
N GLU A 98 15.41 9.58 -14.19
CA GLU A 98 15.43 10.08 -12.82
C GLU A 98 15.66 8.92 -11.83
N LYS A 99 16.26 9.20 -10.67
CA LYS A 99 16.39 8.19 -9.61
C LYS A 99 15.03 7.92 -9.00
N PHE A 100 14.71 6.65 -8.79
CA PHE A 100 13.45 6.23 -8.20
C PHE A 100 13.44 6.47 -6.69
N PHE A 101 12.54 7.34 -6.23
CA PHE A 101 12.36 7.67 -4.82
C PHE A 101 10.87 7.63 -4.49
N PRO A 102 10.33 6.45 -4.18
CA PRO A 102 8.90 6.30 -3.94
C PRO A 102 8.46 7.05 -2.68
N GLU A 103 7.28 7.64 -2.75
CA GLU A 103 6.67 8.40 -1.65
C GLU A 103 5.81 7.50 -0.76
N PHE A 104 5.16 6.49 -1.35
CA PHE A 104 4.29 5.55 -0.64
C PHE A 104 4.22 4.19 -1.36
N VAL A 105 3.54 3.25 -0.70
CA VAL A 105 3.15 1.96 -1.26
C VAL A 105 1.63 1.89 -1.32
N LEU A 106 1.09 1.55 -2.49
CA LEU A 106 -0.32 1.22 -2.68
C LEU A 106 -0.47 -0.31 -2.71
N SER A 107 -1.11 -0.87 -1.69
CA SER A 107 -1.45 -2.29 -1.62
C SER A 107 -2.86 -2.55 -2.15
N LEU A 108 -2.98 -3.45 -3.12
CA LEU A 108 -4.21 -3.75 -3.84
C LEU A 108 -5.13 -4.79 -3.15
N GLY A 109 -4.72 -5.32 -2.00
CA GLY A 109 -5.53 -6.28 -1.26
C GLY A 109 -4.80 -7.55 -0.89
N ASP A 110 -5.55 -8.44 -0.23
CA ASP A 110 -5.08 -9.73 0.27
C ASP A 110 -3.83 -9.59 1.15
N ASN A 111 -3.92 -8.64 2.08
CA ASN A 111 -2.82 -8.23 2.96
C ASN A 111 -2.50 -9.24 4.07
N PHE A 112 -3.39 -10.21 4.30
CA PHE A 112 -3.25 -11.26 5.31
C PHE A 112 -3.94 -12.54 4.84
N TYR A 113 -3.16 -13.51 4.40
CA TYR A 113 -3.65 -14.84 4.02
C TYR A 113 -3.69 -15.78 5.23
N ASP A 114 -4.56 -16.80 5.22
CA ASP A 114 -5.64 -17.09 4.25
C ASP A 114 -6.98 -16.57 4.78
N SER A 115 -7.12 -16.53 6.10
CA SER A 115 -8.36 -16.21 6.81
C SER A 115 -8.54 -14.71 7.14
N GLY A 116 -7.72 -13.84 6.55
CA GLY A 116 -7.71 -12.42 6.91
C GLY A 116 -7.10 -12.19 8.29
N ILE A 117 -7.52 -11.13 8.99
CA ILE A 117 -7.05 -10.74 10.32
C ILE A 117 -8.25 -10.44 11.22
N SER A 118 -8.19 -10.81 12.49
CA SER A 118 -9.22 -10.50 13.49
C SER A 118 -8.68 -9.53 14.54
N LEU A 119 -9.56 -8.92 15.33
CA LEU A 119 -9.13 -8.05 16.44
C LEU A 119 -8.29 -8.79 17.49
N LYS A 120 -8.40 -10.12 17.59
CA LYS A 120 -7.69 -10.91 18.61
C LYS A 120 -6.24 -11.22 18.24
N ASP A 121 -5.95 -11.32 16.94
CA ASP A 121 -4.64 -11.68 16.40
C ASP A 121 -3.99 -10.53 15.62
N ALA A 122 -4.61 -9.35 15.59
CA ALA A 122 -4.17 -8.23 14.76
C ALA A 122 -2.69 -7.87 14.98
N ASP A 123 -2.31 -7.53 16.21
CA ASP A 123 -0.95 -7.12 16.56
C ASP A 123 0.09 -8.19 16.17
N GLU A 124 -0.24 -9.46 16.44
CA GLU A 124 0.62 -10.58 16.11
C GLU A 124 0.81 -10.74 14.60
N ARG A 125 -0.27 -10.63 13.82
CA ARG A 125 -0.23 -10.75 12.35
C ARG A 125 0.52 -9.61 11.69
N PHE A 126 0.31 -8.37 12.14
CA PHE A 126 1.10 -7.22 11.69
C PHE A 126 2.58 -7.43 12.01
N LEU A 127 2.92 -7.84 13.23
CA LEU A 127 4.31 -8.05 13.63
C LEU A 127 4.99 -9.18 12.85
N LYS A 128 4.35 -10.36 12.82
CA LYS A 128 4.96 -11.58 12.27
C LYS A 128 4.97 -11.62 10.76
N THR A 129 4.02 -10.98 10.08
CA THR A 129 3.93 -10.99 8.62
C THR A 129 4.38 -9.65 8.04
N PHE A 130 3.64 -8.58 8.29
CA PHE A 130 3.87 -7.30 7.63
C PHE A 130 5.18 -6.64 8.04
N TYR A 131 5.40 -6.37 9.33
CA TYR A 131 6.60 -5.69 9.82
C TYR A 131 7.86 -6.53 9.62
N LYS A 132 7.75 -7.85 9.74
CA LYS A 132 8.88 -8.76 9.46
C LYS A 132 9.36 -8.67 8.01
N ALA A 133 8.45 -8.52 7.05
CA ALA A 133 8.82 -8.35 5.64
C ALA A 133 9.22 -6.91 5.31
N TYR A 134 8.35 -5.95 5.66
CA TYR A 134 8.37 -4.60 5.11
C TYR A 134 8.78 -3.51 6.11
N GLY A 135 8.96 -3.82 7.40
CA GLY A 135 9.22 -2.83 8.45
C GLY A 135 10.48 -1.99 8.23
N GLY A 136 11.44 -2.49 7.44
CA GLY A 136 12.67 -1.76 7.09
C GLY A 136 12.56 -0.84 5.87
N ILE A 137 11.39 -0.75 5.21
CA ILE A 137 11.22 0.06 3.99
C ILE A 137 11.04 1.55 4.30
N GLY A 138 10.42 1.90 5.43
CA GLY A 138 10.26 3.28 5.86
C GLY A 138 9.33 4.14 4.99
N LEU A 139 8.44 3.52 4.22
CA LEU A 139 7.42 4.19 3.39
C LEU A 139 6.04 4.06 4.01
N GLN A 140 5.18 5.03 3.74
CA GLN A 140 3.76 4.98 4.12
C GLN A 140 3.02 3.95 3.25
N TRP A 141 2.08 3.22 3.86
CA TRP A 141 1.25 2.24 3.16
C TRP A 141 -0.20 2.69 3.07
N ILE A 142 -0.73 2.73 1.84
CA ILE A 142 -2.13 2.92 1.52
C ILE A 142 -2.68 1.57 1.10
N THR A 143 -3.61 1.02 1.87
CA THR A 143 -4.02 -0.37 1.70
C THR A 143 -5.48 -0.48 1.34
N LEU A 144 -5.78 -1.27 0.31
CA LEU A 144 -7.12 -1.72 -0.03
C LEU A 144 -7.37 -3.08 0.62
N ALA A 145 -8.63 -3.37 0.96
CA ALA A 145 -9.03 -4.71 1.37
C ALA A 145 -9.24 -5.59 0.12
N GLY A 146 -8.73 -6.83 0.16
CA GLY A 146 -8.94 -7.82 -0.89
C GLY A 146 -10.01 -8.85 -0.54
N ASN A 147 -10.22 -9.80 -1.43
CA ASN A 147 -11.21 -10.87 -1.27
C ASN A 147 -10.96 -11.73 -0.02
N SER A 148 -9.70 -11.93 0.36
CA SER A 148 -9.32 -12.70 1.55
C SER A 148 -9.64 -11.97 2.86
N LEU A 149 -10.11 -10.72 2.80
CA LEU A 149 -10.57 -9.90 3.92
C LEU A 149 -12.10 -9.72 3.95
N LEU A 150 -12.86 -10.58 3.26
CA LEU A 150 -14.28 -10.44 2.89
C LEU A 150 -15.33 -10.12 3.99
N ASN A 151 -14.96 -9.85 5.25
CA ASN A 151 -15.90 -9.37 6.26
C ASN A 151 -15.55 -8.00 6.86
N ILE A 152 -14.42 -7.38 6.49
CA ILE A 152 -14.00 -6.11 7.10
C ILE A 152 -13.19 -5.28 6.08
N MET A 153 -13.81 -4.24 5.52
CA MET A 153 -13.10 -3.24 4.71
C MET A 153 -12.61 -2.10 5.62
N TYR A 154 -11.32 -2.10 5.95
CA TYR A 154 -10.65 -0.92 6.51
C TYR A 154 -9.58 -0.46 5.52
N ILE A 155 -9.59 0.82 5.15
CA ILE A 155 -8.38 1.47 4.65
C ILE A 155 -7.53 1.71 5.89
N VAL A 156 -6.54 0.84 6.09
CA VAL A 156 -5.55 1.03 7.15
C VAL A 156 -4.39 1.82 6.53
N THR A 157 -4.18 3.02 7.03
CA THR A 157 -2.86 3.67 6.92
C THR A 157 -2.01 3.07 8.01
N ILE A 158 -0.96 2.34 7.61
CA ILE A 158 -0.02 1.65 8.51
C ILE A 158 1.26 2.49 8.58
#